data_AF-A0A0B8X2Y9-F1
#
_entry.id   AF-A0A0B8X2Y9-F1
#
_cell.length_a   1.000
_cell.length_b   1.000
_cell.length_c   1.000
_cell.angle_alpha   90.00
_cell.angle_beta   90.00
_cell.angle_gamma   90.00
#
_symmetry.space_group_name_H-M   'P 1'
#
loop_
_entity.id
_entity.type
_entity.pdbx_description
1 polymer ?
#
loop_
_entity_poly.entity_id
_entity_poly.type
_entity_poly.pdbx_seq_one_letter_code
_entity_poly.pdbx_strand_id
1 'polypeptide(L)'
;MGTHGIWLVAIQNIFPQPKSYSHRNSSLYPTCTSCIRNGFKKNNVKTHFEVRREGMKRSTAILLALICIGAFQNCSRSVAFREEGAVSTNLATEVFTVNSSENSALDMIWVIDNSGSMADNAAQVRSNLSSFLEQLDDKADFRFLLLSGTGTHGATLPNDLPSSYYRQITTSVGSKNGPALLLSALSATELKEFFRVDSQKVIVFVTDDNSNLSANSFLSSLLSMTQWPTSQVMVSSFVGMGASVSPCQSATGSVYTSLASLTKGKAYNICNEDWSANFADLLDKSIAQIEHRFVLKAPGIAEVTSVTVDSQILAATDYSWEANVLIISNEVILSPGAMVEVSYSTAPE
;
A
#
# COMPACT_ATOMS: atom_id res chain seq x y z
N MET A 1 -9.47 -18.06 -53.58
CA MET A 1 -8.10 -18.57 -53.75
C MET A 1 -7.16 -17.37 -53.63
N GLY A 2 -6.45 -17.27 -52.52
CA GLY A 2 -5.56 -16.15 -52.20
C GLY A 2 -4.80 -16.50 -50.93
N THR A 3 -3.58 -16.99 -51.13
CA THR A 3 -2.68 -17.57 -50.13
C THR A 3 -1.72 -16.54 -49.54
N HIS A 4 -1.49 -16.70 -48.24
CA HIS A 4 -0.25 -16.48 -47.47
C HIS A 4 0.21 -15.07 -47.09
N GLY A 5 0.67 -15.00 -45.83
CA GLY A 5 1.54 -13.94 -45.31
C GLY A 5 1.65 -13.92 -43.78
N ILE A 6 2.09 -15.01 -43.14
CA ILE A 6 2.49 -14.99 -41.72
C ILE A 6 3.90 -14.42 -41.63
N TRP A 7 4.06 -13.29 -40.96
CA TRP A 7 5.36 -12.70 -40.63
C TRP A 7 5.82 -13.19 -39.26
N LEU A 8 6.90 -13.98 -39.23
CA LEU A 8 7.71 -14.23 -38.04
C LEU A 8 8.72 -13.08 -37.89
N VAL A 9 8.61 -12.33 -36.80
CA VAL A 9 9.64 -11.35 -36.40
C VAL A 9 10.63 -12.05 -35.47
N ALA A 10 11.88 -12.14 -35.92
CA ALA A 10 13.00 -12.58 -35.12
C ALA A 10 13.49 -11.41 -34.23
N ILE A 11 13.51 -11.61 -32.91
CA ILE A 11 14.15 -10.69 -31.97
C ILE A 11 15.59 -11.17 -31.77
N GLN A 12 16.54 -10.44 -32.37
CA GLN A 12 17.97 -10.61 -32.13
C GLN A 12 18.42 -9.80 -30.90
N ASN A 13 18.98 -10.54 -29.94
CA ASN A 13 20.05 -10.22 -29.02
C ASN A 13 20.52 -8.75 -28.92
N ILE A 14 20.26 -8.11 -27.77
CA ILE A 14 21.07 -7.01 -27.25
C ILE A 14 21.34 -7.30 -25.76
N PHE A 15 22.48 -7.92 -25.46
CA PHE A 15 23.08 -7.93 -24.13
C PHE A 15 24.30 -7.01 -24.14
N PRO A 16 24.42 -6.03 -23.23
CA PRO A 16 25.64 -5.27 -23.06
C PRO A 16 26.71 -6.12 -22.36
N GLN A 17 27.92 -6.10 -22.94
CA GLN A 17 29.14 -6.70 -22.39
C GLN A 17 29.49 -6.10 -21.02
N PRO A 18 29.83 -6.90 -19.99
CA PRO A 18 30.35 -6.36 -18.73
C PRO A 18 31.79 -5.87 -18.89
N LYS A 19 32.03 -4.67 -18.35
CA LYS A 19 33.35 -4.03 -18.26
C LYS A 19 34.30 -4.88 -17.41
N SER A 20 35.53 -5.03 -17.91
CA SER A 20 36.66 -5.65 -17.22
C SER A 20 36.98 -4.95 -15.89
N TYR A 21 36.83 -5.67 -14.78
CA TYR A 21 37.31 -5.26 -13.46
C TYR A 21 38.72 -5.81 -13.22
N SER A 22 39.66 -4.95 -12.83
CA SER A 22 41.03 -5.32 -12.52
C SER A 22 41.14 -5.96 -11.13
N HIS A 23 41.77 -7.13 -11.08
CA HIS A 23 42.10 -7.83 -9.85
C HIS A 23 43.18 -7.08 -9.06
N ARG A 24 42.87 -6.68 -7.81
CA ARG A 24 43.89 -6.53 -6.76
C ARG A 24 43.86 -7.74 -5.85
N ASN A 25 45.04 -8.30 -5.67
CA ASN A 25 45.40 -9.32 -4.70
C ASN A 25 45.05 -8.89 -3.26
N SER A 26 44.37 -9.76 -2.53
CA SER A 26 44.61 -9.93 -1.09
C SER A 26 44.28 -11.36 -0.68
N SER A 27 45.35 -12.10 -0.43
CA SER A 27 45.40 -13.41 0.19
C SER A 27 44.96 -13.34 1.66
N LEU A 28 43.92 -14.06 2.05
CA LEU A 28 43.64 -14.42 3.44
C LEU A 28 43.05 -15.84 3.48
N TYR A 29 43.93 -16.84 3.33
CA TYR A 29 43.67 -18.18 3.84
C TYR A 29 44.46 -18.33 5.14
N PRO A 30 43.84 -18.63 6.29
CA PRO A 30 44.60 -19.11 7.42
C PRO A 30 45.02 -20.55 7.16
N THR A 31 46.32 -20.76 7.00
CA THR A 31 46.95 -22.07 6.99
C THR A 31 46.82 -22.70 8.38
N CYS A 32 46.13 -23.84 8.45
CA CYS A 32 46.04 -24.64 9.66
C CYS A 32 47.30 -25.52 9.77
N THR A 33 48.40 -24.94 10.24
CA THR A 33 49.68 -25.66 10.43
C THR A 33 50.09 -25.56 11.89
N SER A 34 49.78 -26.58 12.70
CA SER A 34 50.50 -26.97 13.94
C SER A 34 49.60 -27.84 14.82
N CYS A 35 49.92 -29.13 14.97
CA CYS A 35 49.92 -29.85 16.25
C CYS A 35 50.10 -31.38 16.04
N ILE A 36 51.34 -31.83 15.85
CA ILE A 36 51.78 -33.17 16.27
C ILE A 36 53.20 -33.06 16.83
N ARG A 37 53.33 -33.08 18.16
CA ARG A 37 54.33 -33.84 18.94
C ARG A 37 54.23 -33.47 20.43
N ASN A 38 53.69 -34.41 21.22
CA ASN A 38 54.26 -34.93 22.46
C ASN A 38 53.21 -35.25 23.53
N GLY A 39 53.28 -36.48 24.04
CA GLY A 39 53.10 -36.77 25.47
C GLY A 39 51.68 -36.82 26.01
N PHE A 40 51.13 -38.03 26.09
CA PHE A 40 49.99 -38.40 26.92
C PHE A 40 50.11 -37.89 28.38
N LYS A 41 49.08 -37.16 28.86
CA LYS A 41 48.50 -37.35 30.22
C LYS A 41 46.98 -37.12 30.16
N LYS A 42 46.21 -38.13 30.59
CA LYS A 42 44.74 -38.09 30.71
C LYS A 42 44.32 -37.02 31.72
N ASN A 43 43.64 -35.97 31.26
CA ASN A 43 42.78 -35.11 32.09
C ASN A 43 41.50 -34.78 31.29
N ASN A 44 40.35 -34.80 31.97
CA ASN A 44 39.03 -34.53 31.42
C ASN A 44 38.93 -33.08 30.92
N VAL A 45 39.07 -32.87 29.60
CA VAL A 45 38.77 -31.59 28.95
C VAL A 45 37.33 -31.63 28.41
N LYS A 46 36.46 -30.77 28.94
CA LYS A 46 35.20 -30.38 28.28
C LYS A 46 35.55 -29.31 27.25
N THR A 47 35.42 -29.62 25.96
CA THR A 47 35.48 -28.64 24.87
C THR A 47 34.09 -28.03 24.70
N HIS A 48 33.96 -26.74 25.01
CA HIS A 48 32.78 -25.93 24.65
C HIS A 48 33.00 -25.37 23.24
N PHE A 49 32.08 -25.64 22.32
CA PHE A 49 32.05 -25.03 20.99
C PHE A 49 30.90 -24.01 20.99
N GLU A 50 31.21 -22.74 20.83
CA GLU A 50 30.21 -21.67 20.75
C GLU A 50 30.25 -21.10 19.32
N VAL A 51 29.17 -21.29 18.57
CA VAL A 51 29.02 -20.74 17.22
C VAL A 51 28.24 -19.43 17.34
N ARG A 52 28.93 -18.28 17.23
CA ARG A 52 28.26 -16.98 17.13
C ARG A 52 27.53 -16.86 15.79
N ARG A 53 26.20 -16.71 15.84
CA ARG A 53 25.36 -16.43 14.67
C ARG A 53 25.34 -14.94 14.38
N GLU A 54 26.06 -14.51 13.35
CA GLU A 54 25.65 -13.34 12.56
C GLU A 54 25.65 -13.73 11.08
N GLY A 55 24.49 -13.65 10.43
CA GLY A 55 24.35 -13.66 8.96
C GLY A 55 24.40 -14.99 8.20
N MET A 56 24.50 -16.15 8.85
CA MET A 56 24.67 -17.44 8.13
C MET A 56 23.32 -18.11 7.79
N LYS A 57 23.05 -18.35 6.49
CA LYS A 57 21.87 -19.10 6.00
C LYS A 57 21.92 -20.56 6.49
N ARG A 58 20.77 -21.13 6.90
CA ARG A 58 20.64 -22.48 7.50
C ARG A 58 21.32 -23.60 6.68
N SER A 59 21.30 -23.51 5.35
CA SER A 59 21.94 -24.48 4.45
C SER A 59 23.48 -24.47 4.53
N THR A 60 24.10 -23.32 4.78
CA THR A 60 25.56 -23.19 4.90
C THR A 60 26.07 -23.71 6.25
N ALA A 61 25.28 -23.54 7.31
CA ALA A 61 25.61 -24.06 8.65
C ALA A 61 25.62 -25.60 8.67
N ILE A 62 24.70 -26.24 7.96
CA ILE A 62 24.61 -27.70 7.84
C ILE A 62 25.80 -28.24 7.03
N LEU A 63 26.19 -27.56 5.96
CA LEU A 63 27.33 -27.96 5.13
C LEU A 63 28.67 -27.85 5.89
N LEU A 64 28.87 -26.79 6.68
CA LEU A 64 30.05 -26.63 7.55
C LEU A 64 30.11 -27.69 8.66
N ALA A 65 28.96 -28.03 9.27
CA ALA A 65 28.88 -29.10 10.26
C ALA A 65 29.26 -30.47 9.66
N LEU A 66 28.83 -30.76 8.42
CA LEU A 66 29.17 -32.00 7.72
C LEU A 66 30.66 -32.07 7.32
N ILE A 67 31.27 -30.95 6.94
CA ILE A 67 32.72 -30.89 6.63
C ILE A 67 33.57 -31.12 7.88
N CYS A 68 33.15 -30.62 9.05
CA CYS A 68 33.85 -30.89 10.31
C CYS A 68 33.76 -32.35 10.75
N ILE A 69 32.68 -33.08 10.41
CA ILE A 69 32.53 -34.50 10.72
C ILE A 69 33.45 -35.38 9.86
N GLY A 70 33.77 -34.96 8.63
CA GLY A 70 34.67 -35.68 7.72
C GLY A 70 36.15 -35.71 8.15
N ALA A 71 36.61 -34.74 8.95
CA ALA A 71 38.02 -34.62 9.36
C ALA A 71 38.39 -35.39 10.64
N PHE A 72 37.43 -36.04 11.30
CA PHE A 72 37.64 -36.76 12.58
C PHE A 72 37.27 -38.26 12.50
N GLN A 73 37.78 -38.98 11.48
CA GLN A 73 37.48 -40.42 11.33
C GLN A 73 38.19 -41.36 12.34
N ASN A 74 38.95 -40.84 13.31
CA ASN A 74 39.66 -41.68 14.31
C ASN A 74 39.46 -41.26 15.77
N CYS A 75 38.37 -40.56 16.09
CA CYS A 75 38.02 -40.28 17.48
C CYS A 75 36.63 -40.82 17.80
N SER A 76 36.57 -42.06 18.30
CA SER A 76 35.35 -42.69 18.82
C SER A 76 34.92 -42.08 20.16
N ARG A 77 34.58 -40.79 20.16
CA ARG A 77 33.83 -40.16 21.24
C ARG A 77 32.41 -39.95 20.76
N SER A 78 31.49 -40.71 21.34
CA SER A 78 30.05 -40.54 21.23
C SER A 78 29.68 -39.10 21.62
N VAL A 79 29.39 -38.26 20.63
CA VAL A 79 28.80 -36.94 20.82
C VAL A 79 27.31 -37.17 21.04
N ALA A 80 26.86 -37.08 22.29
CA ALA A 80 25.43 -37.05 22.59
C ALA A 80 24.89 -35.69 22.16
N PHE A 81 24.19 -35.65 21.03
CA PHE A 81 23.34 -34.51 20.69
C PHE A 81 22.19 -34.51 21.69
N ARG A 82 22.18 -33.52 22.58
CA ARG A 82 21.03 -33.24 23.43
C ARG A 82 19.97 -32.65 22.49
N GLU A 83 18.93 -33.41 22.19
CA GLU A 83 17.74 -32.87 21.52
C GLU A 83 17.24 -31.71 22.39
N GLU A 84 17.41 -30.48 21.91
CA GLU A 84 16.65 -29.36 22.42
C GLU A 84 15.18 -29.71 22.11
N GLY A 85 14.38 -29.89 23.16
CA GLY A 85 13.01 -30.38 23.04
C GLY A 85 12.24 -29.56 22.02
N ALA A 86 11.58 -30.25 21.09
CA ALA A 86 10.76 -29.61 20.07
C ALA A 86 9.75 -28.68 20.75
N VAL A 87 9.88 -27.38 20.48
CA VAL A 87 8.88 -26.39 20.89
C VAL A 87 7.62 -26.72 20.09
N SER A 88 6.60 -27.25 20.77
CA SER A 88 5.29 -27.53 20.16
C SER A 88 4.63 -26.20 19.79
N THR A 89 4.65 -25.84 18.51
CA THR A 89 3.86 -24.72 18.00
C THR A 89 2.46 -25.21 17.65
N ASN A 90 1.44 -24.52 18.15
CA ASN A 90 0.06 -24.79 17.77
C ASN A 90 -0.18 -24.12 16.41
N LEU A 91 -0.53 -24.91 15.40
CA LEU A 91 -0.92 -24.40 14.08
C LEU A 91 -2.44 -24.20 14.06
N ALA A 92 -2.87 -23.07 13.51
CA ALA A 92 -4.25 -22.73 13.31
C ALA A 92 -4.46 -22.15 11.91
N THR A 93 -5.70 -22.24 11.44
CA THR A 93 -6.13 -21.71 10.15
C THR A 93 -7.44 -20.94 10.35
N GLU A 94 -7.49 -19.72 9.83
CA GLU A 94 -8.70 -18.90 9.77
C GLU A 94 -9.06 -18.61 8.32
N VAL A 95 -10.36 -18.54 8.03
CA VAL A 95 -10.88 -18.29 6.69
C VAL A 95 -11.82 -17.09 6.75
N PHE A 96 -11.58 -16.14 5.86
CA PHE A 96 -12.37 -14.93 5.67
C PHE A 96 -13.00 -14.95 4.28
N THR A 97 -14.19 -14.37 4.18
CA THR A 97 -14.78 -14.00 2.89
C THR A 97 -14.57 -12.50 2.71
N VAL A 98 -14.05 -12.09 1.56
CA VAL A 98 -13.85 -10.68 1.24
C VAL A 98 -15.21 -10.03 1.07
N ASN A 99 -15.68 -9.37 2.12
CA ASN A 99 -16.78 -8.43 2.05
C ASN A 99 -16.21 -7.04 1.78
N SER A 100 -16.59 -6.43 0.65
CA SER A 100 -16.21 -5.04 0.29
C SER A 100 -16.60 -4.05 1.40
N SER A 101 -17.63 -4.40 2.19
CA SER A 101 -18.12 -3.58 3.30
C SER A 101 -17.29 -3.65 4.59
N GLU A 102 -16.48 -4.71 4.80
CA GLU A 102 -15.84 -4.95 6.11
C GLU A 102 -14.31 -4.83 6.05
N ASN A 103 -13.71 -5.13 4.90
CA ASN A 103 -12.26 -5.18 4.74
C ASN A 103 -11.71 -4.06 3.87
N SER A 104 -12.56 -3.15 3.37
CA SER A 104 -12.22 -2.14 2.36
C SER A 104 -12.89 -0.79 2.65
N ALA A 105 -12.49 -0.16 3.75
CA ALA A 105 -13.02 1.13 4.17
C ALA A 105 -12.37 2.30 3.40
N LEU A 106 -13.18 3.12 2.74
CA LEU A 106 -12.77 4.32 2.02
C LEU A 106 -13.51 5.55 2.54
N ASP A 107 -12.81 6.61 2.93
CA ASP A 107 -13.46 7.90 3.19
C ASP A 107 -13.07 8.91 2.13
N MET A 108 -14.06 9.44 1.42
CA MET A 108 -13.86 10.35 0.30
C MET A 108 -14.35 11.76 0.63
N ILE A 109 -13.56 12.75 0.27
CA ILE A 109 -13.83 14.17 0.51
C ILE A 109 -13.74 14.91 -0.81
N TRP A 110 -14.81 15.56 -1.23
CA TRP A 110 -14.84 16.43 -2.40
C TRP A 110 -14.91 17.88 -1.98
N VAL A 111 -14.02 18.70 -2.54
CA VAL A 111 -13.99 20.14 -2.34
C VAL A 111 -14.12 20.80 -3.71
N ILE A 112 -15.28 21.41 -3.95
CA ILE A 112 -15.62 21.98 -5.26
C ILE A 112 -15.73 23.48 -5.14
N ASP A 113 -14.81 24.16 -5.82
CA ASP A 113 -14.86 25.59 -6.08
C ASP A 113 -16.19 25.97 -6.72
N ASN A 114 -16.84 26.97 -6.13
CA ASN A 114 -18.12 27.50 -6.56
C ASN A 114 -18.08 28.99 -6.89
N SER A 115 -16.91 29.46 -7.33
CA SER A 115 -16.75 30.76 -7.94
C SER A 115 -17.50 30.87 -9.28
N GLY A 116 -17.66 32.11 -9.78
CA GLY A 116 -18.51 32.39 -10.94
C GLY A 116 -18.07 31.70 -12.24
N SER A 117 -16.78 31.40 -12.41
CA SER A 117 -16.24 30.71 -13.59
C SER A 117 -16.51 29.20 -13.57
N MET A 118 -16.88 28.64 -12.42
CA MET A 118 -17.07 27.19 -12.24
C MET A 118 -18.42 26.67 -12.71
N ALA A 119 -19.30 27.48 -13.33
CA ALA A 119 -20.66 27.05 -13.68
C ALA A 119 -20.69 25.79 -14.56
N ASP A 120 -19.88 25.77 -15.62
CA ASP A 120 -19.82 24.65 -16.57
C ASP A 120 -19.10 23.44 -15.96
N ASN A 121 -18.02 23.66 -15.20
CA ASN A 121 -17.29 22.58 -14.54
C ASN A 121 -18.09 21.96 -13.39
N ALA A 122 -18.86 22.75 -12.64
CA ALA A 122 -19.79 22.25 -11.64
C ALA A 122 -20.93 21.45 -12.29
N ALA A 123 -21.36 21.82 -13.51
CA ALA A 123 -22.31 20.99 -14.27
C ALA A 123 -21.74 19.62 -14.59
N GLN A 124 -20.45 19.52 -14.94
CA GLN A 124 -19.76 18.23 -15.15
C GLN A 124 -19.70 17.39 -13.87
N VAL A 125 -19.45 18.02 -12.71
CA VAL A 125 -19.51 17.28 -11.45
C VAL A 125 -20.92 16.78 -11.19
N ARG A 126 -21.94 17.63 -11.32
CA ARG A 126 -23.34 17.24 -11.08
C ARG A 126 -23.81 16.11 -12.00
N SER A 127 -23.39 16.11 -13.28
CA SER A 127 -23.80 15.07 -14.23
C SER A 127 -23.17 13.70 -13.95
N ASN A 128 -21.96 13.68 -13.37
CA ASN A 128 -21.21 12.43 -13.14
C ASN A 128 -21.32 11.90 -11.69
N LEU A 129 -21.57 12.78 -10.70
CA LEU A 129 -21.47 12.44 -9.29
C LEU A 129 -22.43 11.31 -8.87
N SER A 130 -23.67 11.28 -9.37
CA SER A 130 -24.64 10.25 -8.95
C SER A 130 -24.19 8.84 -9.39
N SER A 131 -23.81 8.67 -10.66
CA SER A 131 -23.31 7.38 -11.16
C SER A 131 -21.98 6.98 -10.50
N PHE A 132 -21.13 7.97 -10.15
CA PHE A 132 -19.91 7.70 -9.41
C PHE A 132 -20.18 7.17 -8.00
N LEU A 133 -21.13 7.75 -7.28
CA LEU A 133 -21.52 7.29 -5.94
C LEU A 133 -22.15 5.89 -5.99
N GLU A 134 -23.00 5.62 -6.97
CA GLU A 134 -23.58 4.27 -7.20
C GLU A 134 -22.47 3.23 -7.43
N GLN A 135 -21.54 3.50 -8.34
CA GLN A 135 -20.43 2.59 -8.62
C GLN A 135 -19.46 2.44 -7.44
N LEU A 136 -19.35 3.47 -6.59
CA LEU A 136 -18.53 3.42 -5.39
C LEU A 136 -19.17 2.53 -4.32
N ASP A 137 -20.49 2.60 -4.15
CA ASP A 137 -21.30 1.76 -3.24
C ASP A 137 -21.16 0.28 -3.59
N ASP A 138 -21.14 -0.04 -4.88
CA ASP A 138 -20.94 -1.41 -5.36
C ASP A 138 -19.54 -1.97 -5.05
N LYS A 139 -18.54 -1.10 -4.87
CA LYS A 139 -17.11 -1.49 -4.81
C LYS A 139 -16.48 -1.39 -3.42
N ALA A 140 -16.97 -0.54 -2.51
CA ALA A 140 -16.33 -0.31 -1.22
C ALA A 140 -17.29 0.14 -0.12
N ASP A 141 -16.95 -0.12 1.14
CA ASP A 141 -17.55 0.57 2.29
C ASP A 141 -17.06 2.02 2.32
N PHE A 142 -17.90 2.99 1.97
CA PHE A 142 -17.45 4.36 1.92
C PHE A 142 -18.24 5.37 2.74
N ARG A 143 -17.52 6.38 3.24
CA ARG A 143 -18.11 7.62 3.74
C ARG A 143 -17.73 8.76 2.83
N PHE A 144 -18.66 9.66 2.57
CA PHE A 144 -18.50 10.75 1.62
C PHE A 144 -18.81 12.11 2.24
N LEU A 145 -17.87 13.04 2.13
CA LEU A 145 -18.02 14.42 2.53
C LEU A 145 -17.94 15.33 1.30
N LEU A 146 -18.97 16.15 1.10
CA LEU A 146 -18.98 17.21 0.09
C LEU A 146 -18.84 18.60 0.73
N LEU A 147 -17.80 19.33 0.36
CA LEU A 147 -17.66 20.77 0.62
C LEU A 147 -17.91 21.52 -0.69
N SER A 148 -19.08 22.10 -0.82
CA SER A 148 -19.43 22.97 -1.93
C SER A 148 -20.65 23.81 -1.57
N GLY A 149 -20.94 24.82 -2.38
CA GLY A 149 -22.23 25.52 -2.33
C GLY A 149 -23.26 24.79 -3.17
N THR A 150 -24.48 25.31 -3.18
CA THR A 150 -25.57 24.78 -4.00
C THR A 150 -25.73 25.60 -5.29
N GLY A 151 -26.64 25.16 -6.16
CA GLY A 151 -26.99 25.90 -7.38
C GLY A 151 -25.98 25.70 -8.52
N THR A 152 -25.95 26.64 -9.47
CA THR A 152 -25.27 26.49 -10.76
C THR A 152 -23.75 26.40 -10.68
N HIS A 153 -23.14 26.99 -9.66
CA HIS A 153 -21.67 27.00 -9.49
C HIS A 153 -21.17 25.92 -8.54
N GLY A 154 -22.04 25.23 -7.80
CA GLY A 154 -21.64 24.19 -6.85
C GLY A 154 -22.24 22.82 -7.15
N ALA A 155 -22.08 21.88 -6.22
CA ALA A 155 -22.72 20.58 -6.28
C ALA A 155 -23.51 20.30 -5.01
N THR A 156 -24.53 19.47 -5.11
CA THR A 156 -25.37 19.08 -3.98
C THR A 156 -25.56 17.58 -4.03
N LEU A 157 -25.46 16.94 -2.87
CA LEU A 157 -25.76 15.52 -2.75
C LEU A 157 -27.27 15.27 -2.93
N PRO A 158 -27.69 14.14 -3.51
CA PRO A 158 -29.08 13.72 -3.48
C PRO A 158 -29.63 13.70 -2.04
N ASN A 159 -30.88 14.15 -1.87
CA ASN A 159 -31.50 14.37 -0.55
C ASN A 159 -31.87 13.07 0.19
N ASP A 160 -31.90 11.95 -0.52
CA ASP A 160 -32.29 10.62 -0.05
C ASP A 160 -31.12 9.80 0.49
N LEU A 161 -29.90 10.34 0.45
CA LEU A 161 -28.70 9.64 0.92
C LEU A 161 -28.64 9.57 2.46
N PRO A 162 -28.27 8.42 3.04
CA PRO A 162 -28.22 8.24 4.48
C PRO A 162 -27.11 9.08 5.13
N SER A 163 -27.47 9.88 6.13
CA SER A 163 -26.51 10.77 6.80
C SER A 163 -25.40 10.04 7.57
N SER A 164 -25.51 8.73 7.79
CA SER A 164 -24.41 7.91 8.36
C SER A 164 -23.23 7.76 7.39
N TYR A 165 -23.49 7.80 6.09
CA TYR A 165 -22.48 7.63 5.03
C TYR A 165 -22.19 8.92 4.28
N TYR A 166 -23.12 9.87 4.26
CA TYR A 166 -23.01 11.09 3.48
C TYR A 166 -23.12 12.34 4.34
N ARG A 167 -22.24 13.30 4.09
CA ARG A 167 -22.24 14.63 4.70
C ARG A 167 -22.05 15.68 3.62
N GLN A 168 -22.83 16.76 3.68
CA GLN A 168 -22.55 17.96 2.88
C GLN A 168 -22.40 19.16 3.81
N ILE A 169 -21.31 19.90 3.64
CA ILE A 169 -21.11 21.21 4.24
C ILE A 169 -21.35 22.24 3.15
N THR A 170 -22.51 22.88 3.22
CA THR A 170 -22.87 23.95 2.29
C THR A 170 -22.07 25.21 2.64
N THR A 171 -21.07 25.54 1.82
CA THR A 171 -20.18 26.69 2.06
C THR A 171 -19.69 27.31 0.74
N SER A 172 -19.24 28.56 0.80
CA SER A 172 -18.57 29.19 -0.35
C SER A 172 -17.11 28.72 -0.39
N VAL A 173 -16.76 28.05 -1.48
CA VAL A 173 -15.40 27.62 -1.81
C VAL A 173 -14.94 28.53 -2.95
N GLY A 174 -14.10 29.50 -2.63
CA GLY A 174 -13.55 30.42 -3.62
C GLY A 174 -12.36 29.81 -4.36
N SER A 175 -11.93 30.50 -5.42
CA SER A 175 -10.93 30.01 -6.38
C SER A 175 -9.59 29.58 -5.77
N LYS A 176 -9.21 30.15 -4.61
CA LYS A 176 -7.88 29.96 -4.02
C LYS A 176 -7.86 29.44 -2.59
N ASN A 177 -9.02 29.09 -2.01
CA ASN A 177 -9.13 28.77 -0.59
C ASN A 177 -9.57 27.32 -0.28
N GLY A 178 -9.80 26.46 -1.29
CA GLY A 178 -10.25 25.08 -1.10
C GLY A 178 -9.48 24.29 -0.04
N PRO A 179 -8.14 24.17 -0.13
CA PRO A 179 -7.34 23.45 0.87
C PRO A 179 -7.45 24.04 2.28
N ALA A 180 -7.48 25.36 2.43
CA ALA A 180 -7.61 26.02 3.74
C ALA A 180 -9.00 25.80 4.35
N LEU A 181 -10.06 25.86 3.54
CA LEU A 181 -11.42 25.57 3.97
C LEU A 181 -11.58 24.12 4.42
N LEU A 182 -10.96 23.17 3.71
CA LEU A 182 -10.98 21.77 4.13
C LEU A 182 -10.31 21.57 5.50
N LEU A 183 -9.14 22.18 5.73
CA LEU A 183 -8.49 22.12 7.05
C LEU A 183 -9.38 22.71 8.14
N SER A 184 -10.04 23.83 7.86
CA SER A 184 -11.00 24.44 8.80
C SER A 184 -12.18 23.51 9.07
N ALA A 185 -12.76 22.87 8.06
CA ALA A 185 -13.88 21.94 8.23
C ALA A 185 -13.47 20.72 9.07
N LEU A 186 -12.34 20.08 8.77
CA LEU A 186 -11.84 18.90 9.48
C LEU A 186 -11.40 19.19 10.92
N SER A 187 -11.25 20.46 11.30
CA SER A 187 -11.01 20.83 12.69
C SER A 187 -12.24 20.64 13.59
N ALA A 188 -13.45 20.60 13.01
CA ALA A 188 -14.69 20.36 13.74
C ALA A 188 -14.78 18.91 14.24
N THR A 189 -15.11 18.73 15.53
CA THR A 189 -15.18 17.42 16.18
C THR A 189 -16.11 16.45 15.46
N GLU A 190 -17.27 16.92 14.99
CA GLU A 190 -18.27 16.09 14.31
C GLU A 190 -17.72 15.41 13.04
N LEU A 191 -16.82 16.08 12.31
CA LEU A 191 -16.18 15.48 11.13
C LEU A 191 -15.06 14.52 11.49
N LYS A 192 -14.36 14.74 12.60
CA LYS A 192 -13.34 13.80 13.08
C LYS A 192 -13.93 12.44 13.41
N GLU A 193 -15.13 12.42 14.01
CA GLU A 193 -15.87 11.19 14.31
C GLU A 193 -16.53 10.59 13.06
N PHE A 194 -16.85 11.42 12.07
CA PHE A 194 -17.37 10.96 10.80
C PHE A 194 -16.34 10.17 9.99
N PHE A 195 -15.04 10.45 10.12
CA PHE A 195 -14.01 9.68 9.42
C PHE A 195 -13.49 8.51 10.25
N ARG A 196 -13.28 7.37 9.60
CA ARG A 196 -12.73 6.17 10.23
C ARG A 196 -11.23 6.31 10.36
N VAL A 197 -10.66 5.80 11.45
CA VAL A 197 -9.21 5.91 11.69
C VAL A 197 -8.39 5.04 10.73
N ASP A 198 -8.97 3.94 10.27
CA ASP A 198 -8.34 2.86 9.51
C ASP A 198 -8.70 2.86 8.02
N SER A 199 -9.58 3.75 7.57
CA SER A 199 -9.97 3.87 6.16
C SER A 199 -8.88 4.55 5.31
N GLN A 200 -8.84 4.21 4.02
CA GLN A 200 -8.14 5.01 3.04
C GLN A 200 -8.86 6.36 2.88
N LYS A 201 -8.12 7.46 2.84
CA LYS A 201 -8.64 8.82 2.64
C LYS A 201 -8.39 9.26 1.21
N VAL A 202 -9.45 9.65 0.52
CA VAL A 202 -9.38 10.22 -0.83
C VAL A 202 -9.91 11.63 -0.82
N ILE A 203 -9.07 12.60 -1.16
CA ILE A 203 -9.45 14.01 -1.22
C ILE A 203 -9.45 14.44 -2.68
N VAL A 204 -10.54 15.01 -3.16
CA VAL A 204 -10.72 15.46 -4.54
C VAL A 204 -10.97 16.96 -4.55
N PHE A 205 -10.08 17.71 -5.19
CA PHE A 205 -10.27 19.15 -5.41
C PHE A 205 -10.76 19.41 -6.84
N VAL A 206 -11.75 20.28 -7.01
CA VAL A 206 -12.24 20.71 -8.33
C VAL A 206 -12.19 22.24 -8.38
N THR A 207 -11.35 22.81 -9.26
CA THR A 207 -11.18 24.26 -9.39
C THR A 207 -10.48 24.64 -10.70
N ASP A 208 -10.83 25.78 -11.26
CA ASP A 208 -10.19 26.38 -12.44
C ASP A 208 -9.03 27.32 -12.09
N ASP A 209 -8.62 27.39 -10.82
CA ASP A 209 -7.54 28.24 -10.31
C ASP A 209 -6.55 27.46 -9.43
N ASN A 210 -5.69 28.18 -8.71
CA ASN A 210 -4.64 27.63 -7.87
C ASN A 210 -4.79 28.08 -6.41
N SER A 211 -4.45 27.19 -5.49
CA SER A 211 -4.53 27.46 -4.05
C SER A 211 -3.50 28.49 -3.59
N ASN A 212 -3.89 29.35 -2.63
CA ASN A 212 -2.95 30.22 -1.89
C ASN A 212 -2.13 29.44 -0.84
N LEU A 213 -2.60 28.28 -0.41
CA LEU A 213 -1.90 27.38 0.50
C LEU A 213 -1.05 26.39 -0.29
N SER A 214 0.25 26.30 -0.02
CA SER A 214 1.15 25.38 -0.73
C SER A 214 0.81 23.91 -0.46
N ALA A 215 1.21 23.03 -1.38
CA ALA A 215 0.96 21.59 -1.25
C ALA A 215 1.56 21.00 0.03
N ASN A 216 2.82 21.33 0.34
CA ASN A 216 3.51 20.87 1.54
C ASN A 216 2.84 21.42 2.81
N SER A 217 2.50 22.72 2.83
CA SER A 217 1.84 23.34 3.98
C SER A 217 0.48 22.70 4.26
N PHE A 218 -0.30 22.42 3.22
CA PHE A 218 -1.57 21.71 3.34
C PHE A 218 -1.37 20.30 3.90
N LEU A 219 -0.50 19.49 3.27
CA LEU A 219 -0.32 18.10 3.66
C LEU A 219 0.23 17.98 5.09
N SER A 220 1.23 18.78 5.46
CA SER A 220 1.75 18.79 6.84
C SER A 220 0.68 19.17 7.86
N SER A 221 -0.15 20.19 7.56
CA SER A 221 -1.25 20.61 8.45
C SER A 221 -2.33 19.53 8.56
N LEU A 222 -2.70 18.91 7.44
CA LEU A 222 -3.69 17.83 7.38
C LEU A 222 -3.25 16.65 8.24
N LEU A 223 -2.05 16.13 8.01
CA LEU A 223 -1.54 14.96 8.72
C LEU A 223 -1.31 15.26 10.21
N SER A 224 -0.81 16.44 10.56
CA SER A 224 -0.64 16.84 11.96
C SER A 224 -1.96 16.96 12.71
N MET A 225 -3.01 17.45 12.06
CA MET A 225 -4.31 17.69 12.70
C MET A 225 -5.16 16.42 12.81
N THR A 226 -5.14 15.59 11.76
CA THR A 226 -5.95 14.37 11.66
C THR A 226 -5.25 13.15 12.25
N GLN A 227 -3.92 13.19 12.34
CA GLN A 227 -3.07 12.04 12.68
C GLN A 227 -3.23 10.86 11.71
N TRP A 228 -3.76 11.09 10.50
CA TRP A 228 -3.81 10.07 9.46
C TRP A 228 -2.39 9.73 9.00
N PRO A 229 -2.05 8.44 8.84
CA PRO A 229 -0.82 8.02 8.18
C PRO A 229 -0.75 8.58 6.76
N THR A 230 0.43 9.02 6.32
CA THR A 230 0.63 9.52 4.95
C THR A 230 0.28 8.46 3.89
N SER A 231 0.48 7.17 4.20
CA SER A 231 0.11 6.06 3.30
C SER A 231 -1.40 5.96 3.07
N GLN A 232 -2.21 6.44 4.02
CA GLN A 232 -3.67 6.41 3.94
C GLN A 232 -4.26 7.65 3.28
N VAL A 233 -3.46 8.60 2.76
CA VAL A 233 -3.99 9.81 2.14
C VAL A 233 -3.63 9.86 0.67
N MET A 234 -4.65 9.89 -0.18
CA MET A 234 -4.55 10.14 -1.61
C MET A 234 -5.28 11.44 -1.96
N VAL A 235 -4.64 12.36 -2.68
CA VAL A 235 -5.25 13.57 -3.21
C VAL A 235 -5.35 13.46 -4.72
N SER A 236 -6.53 13.67 -5.28
CA SER A 236 -6.73 13.84 -6.72
C SER A 236 -7.35 15.21 -7.01
N SER A 237 -7.33 15.65 -8.26
CA SER A 237 -7.86 16.97 -8.60
C SER A 237 -8.33 17.10 -10.03
N PHE A 238 -9.32 17.97 -10.27
CA PHE A 238 -9.72 18.45 -11.59
C PHE A 238 -9.29 19.92 -11.69
N VAL A 239 -8.25 20.18 -12.48
CA VAL A 239 -7.59 21.50 -12.56
C VAL A 239 -7.07 21.81 -13.95
N GLY A 240 -6.73 23.08 -14.19
CA GLY A 240 -5.97 23.48 -15.38
C GLY A 240 -4.52 22.95 -15.33
N MET A 241 -4.04 22.39 -16.43
CA MET A 241 -2.72 21.73 -16.59
C MET A 241 -1.72 22.54 -17.44
N GLY A 242 -1.97 23.84 -17.63
CA GLY A 242 -1.16 24.72 -18.47
C GLY A 242 -1.69 24.85 -19.89
N ALA A 243 -1.32 25.93 -20.57
CA ALA A 243 -1.93 26.33 -21.84
C ALA A 243 -1.74 25.32 -22.99
N SER A 244 -0.71 24.47 -22.95
CA SER A 244 -0.49 23.42 -23.96
C SER A 244 -1.40 22.21 -23.81
N VAL A 245 -2.00 22.01 -22.62
CA VAL A 245 -2.85 20.86 -22.29
C VAL A 245 -4.31 21.29 -22.07
N SER A 246 -4.52 22.49 -21.51
CA SER A 246 -5.81 23.02 -21.10
C SER A 246 -6.18 24.25 -21.96
N PRO A 247 -6.97 24.09 -23.02
CA PRO A 247 -7.32 25.20 -23.92
C PRO A 247 -8.35 26.17 -23.32
N CYS A 248 -9.05 25.81 -22.23
CA CYS A 248 -10.20 26.55 -21.70
C CYS A 248 -9.87 27.79 -20.84
N GLN A 249 -8.69 28.40 -21.00
CA GLN A 249 -8.23 29.61 -20.28
C GLN A 249 -8.17 29.52 -18.73
N SER A 250 -8.47 28.37 -18.13
CA SER A 250 -8.29 28.15 -16.68
C SER A 250 -6.84 28.36 -16.26
N ALA A 251 -6.66 28.90 -15.05
CA ALA A 251 -5.33 29.02 -14.48
C ALA A 251 -4.75 27.63 -14.16
N THR A 252 -3.42 27.54 -14.15
CA THR A 252 -2.74 26.27 -13.87
C THR A 252 -2.80 25.96 -12.38
N GLY A 253 -3.46 24.87 -12.00
CA GLY A 253 -3.62 24.41 -10.62
C GLY A 253 -2.38 23.70 -10.07
N SER A 254 -1.22 24.35 -10.11
CA SER A 254 0.06 23.71 -9.80
C SER A 254 0.12 23.11 -8.39
N VAL A 255 -0.48 23.75 -7.39
CA VAL A 255 -0.54 23.20 -6.02
C VAL A 255 -1.26 21.85 -6.01
N TYR A 256 -2.39 21.73 -6.70
CA TYR A 256 -3.20 20.52 -6.72
C TYR A 256 -2.49 19.39 -7.50
N THR A 257 -1.80 19.72 -8.59
CA THR A 257 -0.95 18.75 -9.29
C THR A 257 0.20 18.23 -8.42
N SER A 258 0.82 19.11 -7.62
CA SER A 258 1.84 18.70 -6.64
C SER A 258 1.26 17.83 -5.53
N LEU A 259 0.09 18.17 -4.99
CA LEU A 259 -0.60 17.34 -3.99
C LEU A 259 -0.88 15.95 -4.54
N ALA A 260 -1.40 15.85 -5.76
CA ALA A 260 -1.67 14.58 -6.40
C ALA A 260 -0.40 13.74 -6.56
N SER A 261 0.69 14.34 -7.04
CA SER A 261 1.97 13.64 -7.16
C SER A 261 2.55 13.18 -5.82
N LEU A 262 2.44 13.99 -4.76
CA LEU A 262 2.98 13.67 -3.43
C LEU A 262 2.22 12.54 -2.74
N THR A 263 0.95 12.35 -3.10
CA THR A 263 0.03 11.42 -2.43
C THR A 263 -0.43 10.28 -3.33
N LYS A 264 0.30 10.05 -4.44
CA LYS A 264 0.02 9.00 -5.44
C LYS A 264 -1.37 9.07 -6.10
N GLY A 265 -2.04 10.22 -6.02
CA GLY A 265 -3.29 10.44 -6.74
C GLY A 265 -3.05 10.95 -8.16
N LYS A 266 -4.07 11.56 -8.76
CA LYS A 266 -4.01 12.05 -10.14
C LYS A 266 -4.66 13.41 -10.31
N ALA A 267 -4.06 14.23 -11.15
CA ALA A 267 -4.70 15.44 -11.68
C ALA A 267 -5.38 15.09 -13.00
N TYR A 268 -6.60 15.59 -13.18
CA TYR A 268 -7.44 15.48 -14.36
C TYR A 268 -7.60 16.88 -14.97
N ASN A 269 -7.61 16.95 -16.30
CA ASN A 269 -7.72 18.21 -17.01
C ASN A 269 -9.15 18.72 -16.91
N ILE A 270 -9.33 19.87 -16.25
CA ILE A 270 -10.66 20.49 -16.07
C ILE A 270 -11.28 20.93 -17.40
N CYS A 271 -10.47 21.13 -18.44
CA CYS A 271 -10.94 21.52 -19.77
C CYS A 271 -11.49 20.38 -20.63
N ASN A 272 -11.51 19.14 -20.14
CA ASN A 272 -12.13 18.05 -20.89
C ASN A 272 -13.64 18.31 -21.03
N GLU A 273 -14.18 18.12 -22.23
CA GLU A 273 -15.61 18.29 -22.51
C GLU A 273 -16.46 17.18 -21.86
N ASP A 274 -15.88 15.99 -21.71
CA ASP A 274 -16.49 14.84 -21.04
C ASP A 274 -15.59 14.36 -19.89
N TRP A 275 -16.15 14.31 -18.68
CA TRP A 275 -15.46 13.87 -17.47
C TRP A 275 -15.74 12.41 -17.11
N SER A 276 -16.59 11.70 -17.86
CA SER A 276 -16.94 10.30 -17.58
C SER A 276 -15.72 9.40 -17.41
N ALA A 277 -14.77 9.46 -18.35
CA ALA A 277 -13.52 8.70 -18.28
C ALA A 277 -12.62 9.14 -17.11
N ASN A 278 -12.65 10.42 -16.74
CA ASN A 278 -11.89 10.93 -15.59
C ASN A 278 -12.48 10.40 -14.27
N PHE A 279 -13.81 10.33 -14.15
CA PHE A 279 -14.49 9.78 -12.98
C PHE A 279 -14.29 8.28 -12.85
N ALA A 280 -14.33 7.53 -13.96
CA ALA A 280 -14.04 6.10 -13.98
C ALA A 280 -12.59 5.82 -13.52
N ASP A 281 -11.60 6.55 -14.06
CA ASP A 281 -10.20 6.41 -13.63
C ASP A 281 -10.00 6.83 -12.17
N LEU A 282 -10.69 7.88 -11.70
CA LEU A 282 -10.67 8.28 -10.29
C LEU A 282 -11.22 7.17 -9.39
N LEU A 283 -12.35 6.57 -9.74
CA LEU A 283 -12.94 5.47 -9.00
C LEU A 283 -11.97 4.29 -8.91
N ASP A 284 -11.44 3.82 -10.05
CA ASP A 284 -10.54 2.68 -10.08
C ASP A 284 -9.26 2.96 -9.28
N LYS A 285 -8.73 4.18 -9.34
CA LYS A 285 -7.60 4.60 -8.50
C LYS A 285 -7.94 4.63 -7.02
N SER A 286 -9.11 5.15 -6.64
CA SER A 286 -9.55 5.19 -5.25
C SER A 286 -9.67 3.79 -4.66
N ILE A 287 -10.25 2.85 -5.40
CA ILE A 287 -10.38 1.45 -4.98
C ILE A 287 -9.01 0.76 -4.90
N ALA A 288 -8.14 0.97 -5.89
CA ALA A 288 -6.80 0.38 -5.91
C ALA A 288 -5.85 0.87 -4.81
N GLN A 289 -6.24 1.88 -4.01
CA GLN A 289 -5.47 2.31 -2.83
C GLN A 289 -5.97 1.70 -1.52
N ILE A 290 -7.07 0.96 -1.54
CA ILE A 290 -7.62 0.38 -0.32
C ILE A 290 -6.78 -0.83 0.08
N GLU A 291 -6.18 -0.78 1.27
CA GLU A 291 -5.55 -1.94 1.90
C GLU A 291 -6.64 -2.86 2.47
N HIS A 292 -6.49 -4.17 2.26
CA HIS A 292 -7.42 -5.15 2.81
C HIS A 292 -6.95 -5.64 4.17
N ARG A 293 -7.78 -5.47 5.19
CA ARG A 293 -7.43 -5.79 6.58
C ARG A 293 -8.33 -6.87 7.13
N PHE A 294 -7.74 -7.94 7.69
CA PHE A 294 -8.45 -9.07 8.29
C PHE A 294 -8.00 -9.24 9.73
N VAL A 295 -8.93 -9.12 10.67
CA VAL A 295 -8.65 -9.33 12.10
C VAL A 295 -8.68 -10.82 12.41
N LEU A 296 -7.52 -11.37 12.75
CA LEU A 296 -7.34 -12.74 13.19
C LEU A 296 -7.85 -12.89 14.63
N LYS A 297 -8.62 -13.95 14.90
CA LYS A 297 -9.29 -14.18 16.19
C LYS A 297 -8.33 -14.72 17.25
N ALA A 298 -7.31 -15.46 16.85
CA ALA A 298 -6.35 -16.04 17.80
C ALA A 298 -5.47 -14.97 18.46
N PRO A 299 -5.33 -14.96 19.80
CA PRO A 299 -4.33 -14.15 20.47
C PRO A 299 -2.92 -14.76 20.32
N GLY A 300 -1.88 -13.93 20.47
CA GLY A 300 -0.51 -14.41 20.59
C GLY A 300 0.05 -15.08 19.32
N ILE A 301 -0.34 -14.57 18.15
CA ILE A 301 0.16 -15.06 16.86
C ILE A 301 1.67 -14.85 16.79
N ALA A 302 2.41 -15.96 16.71
CA ALA A 302 3.86 -15.97 16.64
C ALA A 302 4.35 -15.74 15.20
N GLU A 303 3.70 -16.37 14.22
CA GLU A 303 4.10 -16.30 12.81
C GLU A 303 2.91 -16.62 11.89
N VAL A 304 2.70 -15.82 10.83
CA VAL A 304 1.82 -16.18 9.72
C VAL A 304 2.60 -17.05 8.74
N THR A 305 2.21 -18.32 8.60
CA THR A 305 2.93 -19.32 7.81
C THR A 305 2.54 -19.32 6.34
N SER A 306 1.27 -19.00 6.02
CA SER A 306 0.82 -18.78 4.65
C SER A 306 -0.48 -17.98 4.59
N VAL A 307 -0.66 -17.26 3.49
CA VAL A 307 -1.91 -16.59 3.13
C VAL A 307 -2.28 -17.05 1.73
N THR A 308 -3.54 -17.44 1.54
CA THR A 308 -4.07 -17.76 0.22
C THR A 308 -5.30 -16.92 -0.10
N VAL A 309 -5.47 -16.59 -1.38
CA VAL A 309 -6.68 -15.97 -1.93
C VAL A 309 -7.22 -16.90 -3.00
N ASP A 310 -8.46 -17.39 -2.84
CA ASP A 310 -9.08 -18.37 -3.74
C ASP A 310 -8.16 -19.58 -4.03
N SER A 311 -7.52 -20.10 -2.97
CA SER A 311 -6.53 -21.20 -3.01
C SER A 311 -5.17 -20.86 -3.65
N GLN A 312 -4.95 -19.63 -4.12
CA GLN A 312 -3.64 -19.18 -4.59
C GLN A 312 -2.81 -18.63 -3.43
N ILE A 313 -1.65 -19.24 -3.18
CA ILE A 313 -0.70 -18.75 -2.17
C ILE A 313 -0.14 -17.39 -2.60
N LEU A 314 -0.25 -16.40 -1.72
CA LEU A 314 0.35 -15.08 -1.88
C LEU A 314 1.85 -15.10 -1.58
N ALA A 315 2.62 -14.24 -2.24
CA ALA A 315 4.02 -14.06 -1.85
C ALA A 315 4.09 -13.35 -0.50
N ALA A 316 5.16 -13.61 0.27
CA ALA A 316 5.38 -12.93 1.55
C ALA A 316 5.58 -11.40 1.42
N THR A 317 5.77 -10.88 0.21
CA THR A 317 5.79 -9.45 -0.10
C THR A 317 4.40 -8.84 -0.25
N ASP A 318 3.39 -9.68 -0.45
CA ASP A 318 2.03 -9.25 -0.82
C ASP A 318 1.14 -9.11 0.41
N TYR A 319 1.65 -9.46 1.59
CA TYR A 319 0.97 -9.26 2.85
C TYR A 319 1.95 -8.96 3.98
N SER A 320 1.42 -8.33 5.02
CA SER A 320 2.09 -8.14 6.30
C SER A 320 1.09 -8.42 7.41
N TRP A 321 1.57 -8.56 8.65
CA TRP A 321 0.67 -8.67 9.79
C TRP A 321 1.22 -7.91 10.99
N GLU A 322 0.33 -7.25 11.73
CA GLU A 322 0.65 -6.53 12.94
C GLU A 322 -0.53 -6.61 13.91
N ALA A 323 -0.27 -6.87 15.20
CA ALA A 323 -1.29 -6.87 16.25
C ALA A 323 -2.56 -7.68 15.91
N ASN A 324 -2.39 -8.90 15.39
CA ASN A 324 -3.45 -9.80 14.92
C ASN A 324 -4.25 -9.30 13.71
N VAL A 325 -3.77 -8.28 13.00
CA VAL A 325 -4.37 -7.82 11.74
C VAL A 325 -3.49 -8.28 10.59
N LEU A 326 -4.03 -9.14 9.73
CA LEU A 326 -3.44 -9.41 8.42
C LEU A 326 -3.78 -8.24 7.49
N ILE A 327 -2.75 -7.68 6.86
CA ILE A 327 -2.87 -6.61 5.88
C ILE A 327 -2.41 -7.18 4.54
N ILE A 328 -3.33 -7.36 3.60
CA ILE A 328 -3.02 -7.74 2.22
C ILE A 328 -2.77 -6.45 1.43
N SER A 329 -1.64 -6.44 0.70
CA SER A 329 -1.23 -5.34 -0.17
C SER A 329 -2.35 -4.98 -1.15
N ASN A 330 -2.52 -3.70 -1.41
CA ASN A 330 -3.45 -3.18 -2.41
C ASN A 330 -3.06 -3.56 -3.86
N GLU A 331 -1.86 -4.11 -4.08
CA GLU A 331 -1.46 -4.70 -5.35
C GLU A 331 -2.13 -6.07 -5.61
N VAL A 332 -2.63 -6.72 -4.56
CA VAL A 332 -3.42 -7.95 -4.68
C VAL A 332 -4.88 -7.58 -4.87
N ILE A 333 -5.42 -7.87 -6.06
CA ILE A 333 -6.81 -7.61 -6.37
C ILE A 333 -7.68 -8.67 -5.67
N LEU A 334 -8.41 -8.26 -4.64
CA LEU A 334 -9.41 -9.10 -3.99
C LEU A 334 -10.79 -8.82 -4.58
N SER A 335 -11.36 -9.81 -5.25
CA SER A 335 -12.74 -9.70 -5.73
C SER A 335 -13.71 -9.87 -4.56
N PRO A 336 -14.85 -9.15 -4.53
CA PRO A 336 -15.91 -9.42 -3.57
C PRO A 336 -16.31 -10.90 -3.59
N GLY A 337 -16.40 -11.51 -2.40
CA GLY A 337 -16.67 -12.94 -2.23
C GLY A 337 -15.45 -13.86 -2.32
N ALA A 338 -14.26 -13.34 -2.64
CA ALA A 338 -13.02 -14.13 -2.61
C ALA A 338 -12.77 -14.70 -1.21
N MET A 339 -12.14 -15.87 -1.15
CA MET A 339 -11.83 -16.56 0.10
C MET A 339 -10.37 -16.31 0.48
N VAL A 340 -10.16 -15.65 1.62
CA VAL A 340 -8.83 -15.45 2.20
C VAL A 340 -8.61 -16.45 3.32
N GLU A 341 -7.69 -17.39 3.12
CA GLU A 341 -7.30 -18.35 4.15
C GLU A 341 -5.92 -17.99 4.70
N VAL A 342 -5.82 -17.95 6.03
CA VAL A 342 -4.62 -17.55 6.76
C VAL A 342 -4.23 -18.69 7.67
N SER A 343 -3.06 -19.27 7.43
CA SER A 343 -2.47 -20.24 8.36
C SER A 343 -1.37 -19.57 9.17
N TYR A 344 -1.35 -19.83 10.47
CA TYR A 344 -0.41 -19.22 11.40
C TYR A 344 -0.11 -20.14 12.59
N SER A 345 0.97 -19.83 13.30
CA SER A 345 1.32 -20.45 14.57
C SER A 345 1.08 -19.50 15.74
N THR A 346 0.66 -20.02 16.88
CA THR A 346 0.57 -19.26 18.13
C THR A 346 1.71 -19.65 19.06
N ALA A 347 2.09 -18.73 19.96
CA ALA A 347 2.97 -19.08 21.06
C ALA A 347 2.33 -20.17 21.93
N PRO A 348 3.12 -21.06 22.57
CA PRO A 348 2.60 -21.94 23.61
C PRO A 348 2.03 -21.10 24.76
N GLU A 349 0.87 -21.48 25.29
CA GLU A 349 0.30 -20.84 26.49
C GLU A 349 1.18 -21.01 27.74
#